data_AF-A0A4S0NQ73-F1
#
_entry.id   AF-A0A4S0NQ73-F1
#
_cell.length_a   1.000
_cell.length_b   1.000
_cell.length_c   1.000
_cell.angle_alpha   90.00
_cell.angle_beta   90.00
_cell.angle_gamma   90.00
#
_symmetry.space_group_name_H-M   'P 1'
#
loop_
_entity.id
_entity.type
_entity.pdbx_description
1 polymer ?
#
loop_
_entity_poly.entity_id
_entity_poly.type
_entity_poly.pdbx_seq_one_letter_code
_entity_poly.pdbx_strand_id
1 'polypeptide(L)'
;MCGIVGLFLKDKALEPKLGAMLSEMLICLTDRGPDSAGIAIYGAATGNEAKITIQSPKPERDFHGLDAELAKAINAPVSVAVKSTHAVIRTTPDKVEPARVALRSLRPDVRIMGAGEAVEIYKEVGLPEAVVERFDVRSMTGTHGIGHTRMATESAVTTLG
;
A
#
# COMPACT_ATOMS: atom_id res chain seq x y z
N MET A 1 13.90 -9.28 -16.18
CA MET A 1 14.76 -8.20 -15.62
C MET A 1 13.84 -7.14 -15.07
N CYS A 2 13.73 -6.97 -13.75
CA CYS A 2 12.76 -6.06 -13.10
C CYS A 2 12.78 -4.62 -13.66
N GLY A 3 11.63 -3.94 -13.56
CA GLY A 3 11.44 -2.54 -13.93
C GLY A 3 11.18 -1.67 -12.70
N ILE A 4 11.67 -0.43 -12.71
CA ILE A 4 11.40 0.58 -11.67
C ILE A 4 10.99 1.89 -12.36
N VAL A 5 9.99 2.55 -11.80
CA VAL A 5 9.60 3.91 -12.14
C VAL A 5 9.51 4.75 -10.88
N GLY A 6 9.94 6.01 -10.96
CA GLY A 6 9.65 7.03 -9.96
C GLY A 6 9.10 8.28 -10.63
N LEU A 7 8.09 8.90 -10.01
CA LEU A 7 7.50 10.15 -10.48
C LEU A 7 7.50 11.15 -9.34
N PHE A 8 8.14 12.31 -9.55
CA PHE A 8 8.19 13.40 -8.59
C PHE A 8 7.49 14.67 -9.15
N LEU A 9 6.24 14.97 -8.78
CA LEU A 9 5.50 16.14 -9.24
C LEU A 9 5.86 17.40 -8.45
N LYS A 10 6.53 18.34 -9.11
CA LYS A 10 6.82 19.68 -8.54
C LYS A 10 5.64 20.65 -8.66
N ASP A 11 4.80 20.45 -9.67
CA ASP A 11 3.60 21.25 -9.89
C ASP A 11 2.42 20.64 -9.13
N LYS A 12 1.90 21.39 -8.14
CA LYS A 12 0.75 20.98 -7.32
C LYS A 12 -0.51 20.71 -8.14
N ALA A 13 -0.66 21.37 -9.30
CA ALA A 13 -1.82 21.15 -10.17
C ALA A 13 -1.84 19.73 -10.79
N LEU A 14 -0.70 19.03 -10.78
CA LEU A 14 -0.58 17.66 -11.30
C LEU A 14 -0.78 16.59 -10.21
N GLU A 15 -0.72 16.92 -8.92
CA GLU A 15 -0.87 15.95 -7.82
C GLU A 15 -2.14 15.09 -7.91
N PRO A 16 -3.30 15.61 -8.35
CA PRO A 16 -4.50 14.80 -8.57
C PRO A 16 -4.35 13.74 -9.68
N LYS A 17 -3.37 13.91 -10.58
CA LYS A 17 -3.09 13.00 -11.70
C LYS A 17 -1.94 12.04 -11.42
N LEU A 18 -1.33 12.09 -10.22
CA LEU A 18 -0.17 11.27 -9.88
C LEU A 18 -0.42 9.79 -10.16
N GLY A 19 -1.50 9.23 -9.61
CA GLY A 19 -1.84 7.82 -9.72
C GLY A 19 -2.02 7.38 -11.17
N ALA A 20 -2.73 8.18 -11.97
CA ALA A 20 -2.92 7.93 -13.40
C ALA A 20 -1.58 7.92 -14.16
N MET A 21 -0.74 8.94 -13.97
CA MET A 21 0.56 9.04 -14.65
C MET A 21 1.51 7.91 -14.24
N LEU A 22 1.61 7.62 -12.94
CA LEU A 22 2.45 6.54 -12.42
C LEU A 22 1.99 5.18 -12.95
N SER A 23 0.68 4.96 -13.05
CA SER A 23 0.10 3.72 -13.58
C SER A 23 0.52 3.48 -15.03
N GLU A 24 0.40 4.49 -15.91
CA GLU A 24 0.82 4.39 -17.31
C GLU A 24 2.30 4.02 -17.42
N MET A 25 3.16 4.71 -16.66
CA MET A 25 4.59 4.43 -16.68
C MET A 25 4.91 3.02 -16.16
N LEU A 26 4.20 2.55 -15.13
CA LEU A 26 4.39 1.21 -14.57
C LEU A 26 3.96 0.11 -15.56
N ILE A 27 2.83 0.29 -16.26
CA ILE A 27 2.32 -0.66 -17.25
C ILE A 27 3.28 -0.80 -18.44
N CYS A 28 3.92 0.29 -18.87
CA CYS A 28 4.99 0.24 -19.88
C CYS A 28 6.19 -0.63 -19.47
N LEU A 29 6.33 -0.99 -18.19
CA LEU A 29 7.39 -1.87 -17.67
C LEU A 29 6.93 -3.33 -17.50
N THR A 30 5.79 -3.73 -18.07
CA THR A 30 5.24 -5.09 -17.95
C THR A 30 6.21 -6.15 -18.46
N ASP A 31 6.82 -5.96 -19.64
CA ASP A 31 7.77 -6.92 -20.22
C ASP A 31 9.04 -7.12 -19.36
N ARG A 32 9.30 -6.18 -18.44
CA ARG A 32 10.41 -6.25 -17.48
C ARG A 32 10.06 -7.06 -16.24
N GLY A 33 8.78 -7.21 -15.90
CA GLY A 33 8.35 -7.93 -14.71
C GLY A 33 6.85 -8.22 -14.70
N PRO A 34 6.38 -9.26 -15.41
CA PRO A 34 4.96 -9.55 -15.50
C PRO A 34 4.41 -10.27 -14.26
N ASP A 35 5.27 -10.72 -13.35
CA ASP A 35 4.88 -11.67 -12.29
C ASP A 35 4.29 -10.96 -11.06
N SER A 36 4.80 -9.78 -10.71
CA SER A 36 4.20 -8.96 -9.64
C SER A 36 4.54 -7.50 -9.81
N ALA A 37 3.73 -6.64 -9.19
CA ALA A 37 3.98 -5.21 -9.11
C ALA A 37 3.84 -4.68 -7.69
N GLY A 38 4.58 -3.62 -7.40
CA GLY A 38 4.57 -2.91 -6.13
C GLY A 38 4.56 -1.41 -6.35
N ILE A 39 3.77 -0.69 -5.55
CA ILE A 39 3.51 0.73 -5.69
C ILE A 39 3.58 1.36 -4.30
N ALA A 40 4.38 2.41 -4.17
CA ALA A 40 4.41 3.30 -3.01
C ALA A 40 3.94 4.68 -3.45
N ILE A 41 2.88 5.21 -2.84
CA ILE A 41 2.34 6.54 -3.14
C ILE A 41 2.39 7.42 -1.89
N TYR A 42 2.84 8.65 -2.09
CA TYR A 42 3.01 9.65 -1.04
C TYR A 42 1.96 10.75 -1.21
N GLY A 43 0.88 10.65 -0.44
CA GLY A 43 -0.15 11.68 -0.35
C GLY A 43 0.31 12.91 0.43
N ALA A 44 -0.57 13.89 0.59
CA ALA A 44 -0.31 15.03 1.45
C ALA A 44 -0.33 14.59 2.93
N ALA A 45 0.78 14.77 3.65
CA ALA A 45 0.80 14.61 5.10
C ALA A 45 0.01 15.75 5.74
N THR A 46 -0.94 15.41 6.63
CA THR A 46 -1.72 16.40 7.38
C THR A 46 -1.11 16.70 8.76
N GLY A 47 -0.08 15.95 9.18
CA GLY A 47 0.61 16.07 10.47
C GLY A 47 -0.17 15.50 11.66
N ASN A 48 -1.48 15.32 11.53
CA ASN A 48 -2.35 14.80 12.60
C ASN A 48 -2.77 13.35 12.39
N GLU A 49 -2.40 12.76 11.25
CA GLU A 49 -2.74 11.40 10.88
C GLU A 49 -1.49 10.66 10.42
N ALA A 50 -1.40 9.39 10.81
CA ALA A 50 -0.47 8.43 10.25
C ALA A 50 -1.19 7.19 9.76
N LYS A 51 -0.56 6.54 8.78
CA LYS A 51 -1.11 5.40 8.06
C LYS A 51 -0.23 4.17 8.29
N ILE A 52 -0.86 3.01 8.36
CA ILE A 52 -0.20 1.71 8.31
C ILE A 52 -0.88 0.92 7.21
N THR A 53 -0.14 0.55 6.17
CA THR A 53 -0.66 -0.35 5.13
C THR A 53 -0.34 -1.78 5.52
N ILE A 54 -1.35 -2.63 5.52
CA ILE A 54 -1.24 -4.06 5.84
C ILE A 54 -1.73 -4.92 4.68
N GLN A 55 -1.24 -6.16 4.62
CA GLN A 55 -1.62 -7.17 3.64
C GLN A 55 -1.99 -8.48 4.34
N SER A 56 -3.01 -9.16 3.83
CA SER A 56 -3.43 -10.47 4.31
C SER A 56 -3.75 -11.42 3.15
N PRO A 57 -3.40 -12.71 3.25
CA PRO A 57 -3.90 -13.74 2.35
C PRO A 57 -5.37 -14.12 2.61
N LYS A 58 -5.95 -13.70 3.75
CA LYS A 58 -7.33 -13.98 4.19
C LYS A 58 -8.00 -12.66 4.67
N PRO A 59 -8.18 -11.67 3.78
CA PRO A 59 -8.57 -10.31 4.16
C PRO A 59 -9.94 -10.25 4.87
N GLU A 60 -10.93 -11.04 4.43
CA GLU A 60 -12.26 -11.08 5.06
C GLU A 60 -12.20 -11.50 6.52
N ARG A 61 -11.34 -12.48 6.86
CA ARG A 61 -11.14 -12.93 8.24
C ARG A 61 -10.30 -11.92 9.02
N ASP A 62 -9.19 -11.49 8.44
CA ASP A 62 -8.15 -10.74 9.17
C ASP A 62 -8.51 -9.27 9.37
N PHE A 63 -9.29 -8.67 8.47
CA PHE A 63 -9.68 -7.26 8.58
C PHE A 63 -11.02 -7.07 9.29
N HIS A 64 -11.82 -8.13 9.44
CA HIS A 64 -13.09 -8.07 10.16
C HIS A 64 -12.87 -7.64 11.62
N GLY A 65 -13.56 -6.57 12.03
CA GLY A 65 -13.51 -5.99 13.38
C GLY A 65 -12.16 -5.39 13.80
N LEU A 66 -11.20 -5.31 12.88
CA LEU A 66 -9.83 -4.89 13.19
C LEU A 66 -9.75 -3.44 13.69
N ASP A 67 -10.60 -2.57 13.16
CA ASP A 67 -10.73 -1.17 13.58
C ASP A 67 -11.05 -1.06 15.08
N ALA A 68 -12.11 -1.74 15.54
CA ALA A 68 -12.56 -1.70 16.92
C ALA A 68 -11.57 -2.37 17.88
N GLU A 69 -11.03 -3.53 17.52
CA GLU A 69 -10.04 -4.24 18.33
C GLU A 69 -8.75 -3.44 18.49
N LEU A 70 -8.25 -2.85 17.39
CA LEU A 70 -7.02 -2.08 17.40
C LEU A 70 -7.22 -0.75 18.14
N ALA A 71 -8.35 -0.06 17.94
CA ALA A 71 -8.69 1.15 18.69
C ALA A 71 -8.67 0.92 20.20
N LYS A 72 -9.24 -0.20 20.66
CA LYS A 72 -9.22 -0.61 22.06
C LYS A 72 -7.81 -0.92 22.55
N ALA A 73 -7.01 -1.62 21.74
CA ALA A 73 -5.66 -2.03 22.13
C ALA A 73 -4.70 -0.84 22.31
N ILE A 74 -4.81 0.20 21.47
CA ILE A 74 -3.90 1.36 21.50
C ILE A 74 -4.49 2.58 22.23
N ASN A 75 -5.76 2.48 22.66
CA ASN A 75 -6.54 3.55 23.27
C ASN A 75 -6.49 4.84 22.43
N ALA A 76 -6.83 4.72 21.15
CA ALA A 76 -6.90 5.85 20.22
C ALA A 76 -7.88 5.59 19.07
N PRO A 77 -8.36 6.62 18.37
CA PRO A 77 -9.16 6.45 17.17
C PRO A 77 -8.39 5.66 16.10
N VAL A 78 -9.08 4.68 15.52
CA VAL A 78 -8.60 3.89 14.39
C VAL A 78 -9.70 3.82 13.35
N SER A 79 -9.34 4.00 12.09
CA SER A 79 -10.19 3.60 10.95
C SER A 79 -9.43 2.67 10.03
N VAL A 80 -10.14 1.75 9.38
CA VAL A 80 -9.57 0.76 8.47
C VAL A 80 -10.29 0.85 7.13
N ALA A 81 -9.53 1.19 6.07
CA ALA A 81 -10.03 1.18 4.70
C ALA A 81 -9.49 -0.05 3.97
N VAL A 82 -10.36 -1.03 3.69
CA VAL A 82 -9.99 -2.26 2.98
C VAL A 82 -9.91 -2.01 1.48
N LYS A 83 -8.84 -2.51 0.84
CA LYS A 83 -8.58 -2.49 -0.60
C LYS A 83 -8.09 -3.87 -1.03
N SER A 84 -9.01 -4.75 -1.41
CA SER A 84 -8.70 -6.13 -1.81
C SER A 84 -7.90 -6.87 -0.71
N THR A 85 -6.70 -7.37 -1.03
CA THR A 85 -5.80 -8.07 -0.10
C THR A 85 -5.09 -7.14 0.90
N HIS A 86 -5.26 -5.83 0.76
CA HIS A 86 -4.62 -4.83 1.60
C HIS A 86 -5.66 -4.04 2.42
N ALA A 87 -5.21 -3.40 3.49
CA ALA A 87 -5.98 -2.38 4.18
C ALA A 87 -5.08 -1.24 4.65
N VAL A 88 -5.63 -0.02 4.68
CA VAL A 88 -4.98 1.17 5.22
C VAL A 88 -5.62 1.50 6.56
N ILE A 89 -4.83 1.32 7.62
CA ILE A 89 -5.17 1.71 8.98
C ILE A 89 -4.76 3.17 9.15
N ARG A 90 -5.65 4.02 9.67
CA ARG A 90 -5.37 5.41 10.04
C ARG A 90 -5.50 5.58 11.54
N THR A 91 -4.53 6.26 12.15
CA THR A 91 -4.51 6.63 13.57
C THR A 91 -3.62 7.87 13.78
N THR A 92 -3.38 8.29 15.02
CA THR A 92 -2.50 9.43 15.30
C THR A 92 -1.01 9.03 15.18
N PRO A 93 -0.10 9.95 14.81
CA PRO A 93 1.31 9.63 14.61
C PRO A 93 2.01 8.97 15.81
N ASP A 94 1.68 9.38 17.03
CA ASP A 94 2.22 8.81 18.28
C ASP A 94 1.77 7.35 18.53
N LYS A 95 0.74 6.89 17.81
CA LYS A 95 0.14 5.56 17.97
C LYS A 95 0.58 4.55 16.91
N VAL A 96 1.43 4.95 15.96
CA VAL A 96 1.94 4.05 14.92
C VAL A 96 2.66 2.84 15.52
N GLU A 97 3.64 3.06 16.40
CA GLU A 97 4.40 1.94 16.97
C GLU A 97 3.55 1.06 17.90
N PRO A 98 2.73 1.60 18.82
CA PRO A 98 1.76 0.81 19.57
C PRO A 98 0.84 -0.03 18.68
N ALA A 99 0.35 0.53 17.56
CA ALA A 99 -0.49 -0.19 16.61
C ALA A 99 0.26 -1.32 15.92
N ARG A 100 1.51 -1.10 15.50
CA ARG A 100 2.36 -2.15 14.90
C ARG A 100 2.61 -3.30 15.87
N VAL A 101 2.81 -3.01 17.15
CA VAL A 101 2.97 -4.03 18.20
C VAL A 101 1.65 -4.79 18.40
N ALA A 102 0.53 -4.09 18.59
CA ALA A 102 -0.78 -4.70 18.78
C ALA A 102 -1.20 -5.58 17.60
N LEU A 103 -0.92 -5.16 16.36
CA LEU A 103 -1.21 -5.93 15.14
C LEU A 103 -0.52 -7.30 15.14
N ARG A 104 0.71 -7.41 15.62
CA ARG A 104 1.44 -8.70 15.69
C ARG A 104 0.75 -9.69 16.62
N SER A 105 0.07 -9.21 17.66
CA SER A 105 -0.68 -10.06 18.59
C SER A 105 -2.09 -10.35 18.09
N LEU A 106 -2.80 -9.33 17.57
CA LEU A 106 -4.20 -9.45 17.14
C LEU A 106 -4.35 -10.20 15.83
N ARG A 107 -3.42 -10.02 14.88
CA ARG A 107 -3.45 -10.55 13.52
C ARG A 107 -2.06 -11.03 13.09
N PRO A 108 -1.54 -12.14 13.64
CA PRO A 108 -0.19 -12.63 13.36
C PRO A 108 0.05 -13.02 11.89
N ASP A 109 -1.02 -13.34 11.14
CA ASP A 109 -0.95 -13.69 9.72
C ASP A 109 -0.85 -12.47 8.80
N VAL A 110 -1.08 -11.26 9.33
CA VAL A 110 -1.04 -10.01 8.58
C VAL A 110 0.39 -9.49 8.46
N ARG A 111 0.72 -8.98 7.28
CA ARG A 111 2.01 -8.35 7.00
C ARG A 111 1.87 -6.84 7.00
N ILE A 112 2.80 -6.16 7.64
CA ILE A 112 2.90 -4.70 7.57
C ILE A 112 3.74 -4.33 6.35
N MET A 113 3.12 -3.64 5.39
CA MET A 113 3.74 -3.25 4.13
C MET A 113 4.52 -1.94 4.26
N GLY A 114 4.00 -1.01 5.08
CA GLY A 114 4.62 0.28 5.35
C GLY A 114 3.87 1.04 6.43
N ALA A 115 4.54 2.02 7.03
CA ALA A 115 3.94 2.93 8.00
C ALA A 115 4.55 4.34 7.86
N GLY A 116 3.73 5.37 8.01
CA GLY A 116 4.15 6.77 7.95
C GLY A 116 2.98 7.72 7.72
N GLU A 117 3.25 9.02 7.72
CA GLU A 117 2.20 10.06 7.60
C GLU A 117 1.63 10.19 6.18
N ALA A 118 2.47 9.97 5.17
CA ALA A 118 2.12 10.22 3.77
C ALA A 118 2.04 8.94 2.91
N VAL A 119 2.64 7.84 3.34
CA VAL A 119 2.93 6.70 2.47
C VAL A 119 1.89 5.59 2.58
N GLU A 120 1.45 5.10 1.42
CA GLU A 120 0.70 3.86 1.27
C GLU A 120 1.47 2.92 0.34
N ILE A 121 1.60 1.64 0.71
CA ILE A 121 2.39 0.65 -0.04
C ILE A 121 1.52 -0.56 -0.40
N TYR A 122 1.34 -0.79 -1.69
CA TYR A 122 0.58 -1.90 -2.24
C TYR A 122 1.53 -2.82 -3.02
N LYS A 123 1.48 -4.13 -2.77
CA LYS A 123 2.26 -5.10 -3.54
C LYS A 123 1.40 -6.31 -3.83
N GLU A 124 1.37 -6.76 -5.08
CA GLU A 124 0.57 -7.93 -5.43
C GLU A 124 1.15 -8.72 -6.60
N VAL A 125 0.84 -10.01 -6.61
CA VAL A 125 1.11 -10.91 -7.72
C VAL A 125 0.17 -10.62 -8.89
N GLY A 126 0.72 -10.64 -10.09
CA GLY A 126 0.01 -10.42 -11.34
C GLY A 126 0.64 -9.31 -12.18
N LEU A 127 0.09 -9.16 -13.38
CA LEU A 127 0.49 -8.14 -14.32
C LEU A 127 0.35 -6.74 -13.69
N PRO A 128 1.25 -5.80 -14.00
CA PRO A 128 1.19 -4.45 -13.45
C PRO A 128 -0.17 -3.76 -13.65
N GLU A 129 -0.82 -3.96 -14.80
CA GLU A 129 -2.16 -3.42 -15.07
C GLU A 129 -3.23 -3.98 -14.11
N ALA A 130 -3.22 -5.29 -13.84
CA ALA A 130 -4.14 -5.91 -12.91
C ALA A 130 -3.92 -5.43 -11.46
N VAL A 131 -2.67 -5.16 -11.09
CA VAL A 131 -2.33 -4.59 -9.77
C VAL A 131 -2.82 -3.14 -9.66
N VAL A 132 -2.63 -2.34 -10.71
CA VAL A 132 -3.14 -0.96 -10.81
C VAL A 132 -4.65 -0.92 -10.65
N GLU A 133 -5.39 -1.80 -11.34
CA GLU A 133 -6.84 -1.89 -11.26
C GLU A 133 -7.31 -2.36 -9.88
N ARG A 134 -6.70 -3.43 -9.35
CA ARG A 134 -7.07 -4.04 -8.05
C ARG A 134 -7.09 -3.04 -6.89
N PHE A 135 -6.13 -2.12 -6.87
CA PHE A 135 -5.99 -1.15 -5.77
C PHE A 135 -6.51 0.25 -6.12
N ASP A 136 -7.12 0.41 -7.30
CA ASP A 136 -7.59 1.69 -7.85
C ASP A 136 -6.47 2.75 -7.81
N VAL A 137 -5.29 2.38 -8.31
CA VAL A 137 -4.10 3.25 -8.24
C VAL A 137 -4.29 4.50 -9.08
N ARG A 138 -5.05 4.40 -10.18
CA ARG A 138 -5.31 5.52 -11.10
C ARG A 138 -6.00 6.70 -10.41
N SER A 139 -6.83 6.45 -9.39
CA SER A 139 -7.52 7.50 -8.64
C SER A 139 -6.68 8.12 -7.53
N MET A 140 -5.52 7.54 -7.21
CA MET A 140 -4.69 8.01 -6.11
C MET A 140 -4.01 9.33 -6.44
N THR A 141 -4.03 10.24 -5.46
CA THR A 141 -3.43 11.57 -5.55
C THR A 141 -2.22 11.67 -4.64
N GLY A 142 -1.25 12.49 -5.01
CA GLY A 142 -0.12 12.74 -4.12
C GLY A 142 0.98 13.54 -4.78
N THR A 143 2.03 13.75 -4.00
CA THR A 143 3.21 14.48 -4.46
C THR A 143 4.05 13.56 -5.36
N HIS A 144 4.39 12.37 -4.88
CA HIS A 144 5.34 11.47 -5.53
C HIS A 144 4.92 10.02 -5.39
N GLY A 145 5.43 9.17 -6.29
CA GLY A 145 5.23 7.74 -6.21
C GLY A 145 6.34 6.94 -6.86
N ILE A 146 6.48 5.70 -6.42
CA ILE A 146 7.47 4.73 -6.92
C ILE A 146 6.71 3.46 -7.28
N GLY A 147 6.99 2.93 -8.47
CA GLY A 147 6.48 1.66 -8.95
C GLY A 147 7.62 0.70 -9.26
N HIS A 148 7.39 -0.59 -9.03
CA HIS A 148 8.33 -1.66 -9.32
C HIS A 148 7.59 -2.85 -9.94
N THR A 149 8.16 -3.44 -11.00
CA THR A 149 7.70 -4.70 -11.61
C THR A 149 8.75 -5.78 -11.38
N ARG A 150 8.35 -6.96 -10.91
CA ARG A 150 9.26 -8.09 -10.61
C ARG A 150 9.06 -9.20 -11.63
N MET A 151 10.16 -9.79 -12.07
CA MET A 151 10.18 -11.09 -12.72
C MET A 151 10.74 -12.11 -11.73
N ALA A 152 9.96 -13.15 -11.41
CA ALA A 152 10.37 -14.23 -10.54
C ALA A 152 11.21 -15.26 -11.32
N THR A 153 12.28 -15.76 -10.71
CA THR A 153 13.07 -16.88 -11.25
C THR A 153 12.65 -18.24 -10.66
N GLU A 154 11.57 -18.23 -9.87
CA GLU A 154 11.00 -19.37 -9.14
C GLU A 154 9.55 -19.57 -9.58
N SER A 155 9.05 -20.81 -9.57
CA SER A 155 7.69 -21.13 -10.03
C SER A 155 6.60 -20.63 -9.10
N ALA A 156 6.90 -20.43 -7.81
CA ALA A 156 5.98 -19.86 -6.83
C ALA A 156 6.17 -18.34 -6.75
N VAL A 157 5.38 -17.60 -7.52
CA VAL A 157 5.42 -16.14 -7.49
C VAL A 157 4.83 -15.62 -6.19
N THR A 158 5.61 -14.85 -5.43
CA THR A 158 5.15 -14.14 -4.23
C THR A 158 5.66 -12.69 -4.21
N THR A 159 5.04 -11.85 -3.39
CA THR A 159 5.49 -10.47 -3.13
C THR A 159 6.61 -10.37 -2.08
N LEU A 160 7.09 -11.52 -1.57
CA LEU A 160 8.04 -11.63 -0.45
C LEU A 160 9.52 -11.70 -0.87
N GLY A 161 9.83 -11.29 -2.10
CA GLY A 161 11.20 -11.33 -2.64
C GLY A 161 12.25 -10.69 -1.74
#